data_AF-A0A0C3Q842-F1
#
_entry.id   AF-A0A0C3Q842-F1
#
_cell.length_a   1.000
_cell.length_b   1.000
_cell.length_c   1.000
_cell.angle_alpha   90.00
_cell.angle_beta   90.00
_cell.angle_gamma   90.00
#
_symmetry.space_group_name_H-M   'P 1'
#
loop_
_entity.id
_entity.type
_entity.pdbx_description
1 polymer ?
#
loop_
_entity_poly.entity_id
_entity_poly.type
_entity_poly.pdbx_seq_one_letter_code
_entity_poly.pdbx_strand_id
1 'polypeptide(L)'
;MIFVFVPARDSFYVKNGKKSYWNNLPPNLDRLLRTEPSCSVEKVEALELFPNGGYFLSCSNGKWASENVPPHISKIIAQKGPENCAGVEFDAFSPQTYMIATTERVICNGIPQDMLEAAFEYNFLGGTRMMALGCGGTWIIQPHVGPIRFNVRSAWLREQLTEGKHIKSFTLSPYNDQLAFIEFEGGNAGYMVPESWRPAIDNVCPHHSKISAFFKRQIESQQFQQFAGEQANNAASTITTSVLQSASSPSATIPHLLPLRGSIHAQFFGRCCELYLLP
;
A
#
# COMPACT_ATOMS: atom_id res chain seq x y z
N MET A 1 11.16 -2.16 -9.68
CA MET A 1 11.52 -1.01 -8.83
C MET A 1 11.00 -1.29 -7.44
N ILE A 2 11.51 -0.64 -6.39
CA ILE A 2 10.94 -0.74 -5.04
C ILE A 2 10.70 0.68 -4.53
N PHE A 3 9.51 0.93 -4.01
CA PHE A 3 9.17 2.16 -3.31
C PHE A 3 8.50 1.78 -2.00
N VAL A 4 8.88 2.43 -0.90
CA VAL A 4 8.33 2.13 0.44
C VAL A 4 8.00 3.45 1.12
N PHE A 5 6.75 3.58 1.54
CA PHE A 5 6.29 4.66 2.41
C PHE A 5 6.73 4.40 3.84
N VAL A 6 7.09 5.44 4.58
CA VAL A 6 7.54 5.31 5.97
C VAL A 6 6.71 6.24 6.85
N PRO A 7 6.36 5.84 8.10
CA PRO A 7 5.40 6.59 8.92
C PRO A 7 5.96 7.91 9.44
N ALA A 8 7.27 7.96 9.67
CA ALA A 8 7.94 9.15 10.14
C ALA A 8 7.85 10.26 9.07
N ARG A 9 7.65 11.50 9.53
CA ARG A 9 7.53 12.66 8.65
C ARG A 9 8.74 12.70 7.72
N ASP A 10 8.44 12.81 6.42
CA ASP A 10 9.42 12.93 5.35
C ASP A 10 10.26 11.67 5.06
N SER A 11 9.95 10.52 5.67
CA SER A 11 10.71 9.29 5.44
C SER A 11 10.18 8.48 4.25
N PHE A 12 11.09 7.95 3.42
CA PHE A 12 10.76 7.02 2.33
C PHE A 12 12.01 6.24 1.88
N TYR A 13 11.79 5.17 1.14
CA TYR A 13 12.84 4.45 0.41
C TYR A 13 12.43 4.27 -1.05
N VAL A 14 13.36 4.51 -1.97
CA VAL A 14 13.17 4.22 -3.39
C VAL A 14 14.42 3.57 -3.97
N LYS A 15 14.21 2.52 -4.78
CA LYS A 15 15.26 1.80 -5.50
C LYS A 15 14.85 1.53 -6.93
N ASN A 16 15.73 1.86 -7.86
CA ASN A 16 15.63 1.53 -9.28
C ASN A 16 16.95 0.97 -9.80
N GLY A 17 17.01 -0.36 -10.01
CA GLY A 17 18.24 -1.06 -10.37
C GLY A 17 19.32 -0.87 -9.31
N LYS A 18 20.44 -0.26 -9.70
CA LYS A 18 21.58 0.04 -8.83
C LYS A 18 21.47 1.38 -8.08
N LYS A 19 20.52 2.23 -8.48
CA LYS A 19 20.27 3.50 -7.81
C LYS A 19 19.29 3.27 -6.66
N SER A 20 19.57 3.91 -5.54
CA SER A 20 18.62 4.00 -4.44
C SER A 20 18.80 5.30 -3.70
N TYR A 21 17.74 5.71 -3.02
CA TYR A 21 17.74 6.82 -2.09
C TYR A 21 16.81 6.49 -0.94
N TRP A 22 17.16 7.00 0.24
CA TRP A 22 16.29 6.93 1.39
C TRP A 22 16.46 8.15 2.27
N ASN A 23 15.39 8.48 2.96
CA ASN A 23 15.37 9.53 3.97
C ASN A 23 14.88 8.93 5.28
N ASN A 24 15.65 9.13 6.35
CA ASN A 24 15.23 8.81 7.72
C ASN A 24 14.73 7.35 7.91
N LEU A 25 15.54 6.36 7.50
CA LEU A 25 15.29 4.95 7.81
C LEU A 25 15.59 4.63 9.28
N PRO A 26 14.97 3.59 9.86
CA PRO A 26 15.39 3.04 11.14
C PRO A 26 16.91 2.76 11.14
N PRO A 27 17.67 3.14 12.18
CA PRO A 27 19.14 3.03 12.19
C PRO A 27 19.67 1.62 11.90
N ASN A 28 18.98 0.60 12.40
CA ASN A 28 19.37 -0.80 12.16
C ASN A 28 19.17 -1.20 10.70
N LEU A 29 18.10 -0.74 10.05
CA LEU A 29 17.86 -0.95 8.63
C LEU A 29 18.88 -0.18 7.77
N ASP A 30 19.17 1.09 8.10
CA ASP A 30 20.20 1.88 7.40
C ASP A 30 21.57 1.19 7.46
N ARG A 31 21.97 0.75 8.66
CA ARG A 31 23.19 -0.04 8.85
C ARG A 31 23.17 -1.29 7.98
N LEU A 32 22.11 -2.08 8.04
CA LEU A 32 21.96 -3.32 7.29
C LEU A 32 22.14 -3.10 5.77
N LEU A 33 21.46 -2.10 5.20
CA LEU A 33 21.51 -1.80 3.76
C LEU A 33 22.88 -1.29 3.30
N ARG A 34 23.66 -0.65 4.19
CA ARG A 34 24.99 -0.11 3.89
C ARG A 34 26.12 -1.10 4.13
N THR A 35 26.04 -1.89 5.19
CA THR A 35 27.18 -2.69 5.67
C THR A 35 27.08 -4.16 5.33
N GLU A 36 25.88 -4.72 5.17
CA GLU A 36 25.73 -6.14 4.90
C GLU A 36 25.76 -6.44 3.40
N PRO A 37 26.82 -7.08 2.86
CA PRO A 37 26.90 -7.38 1.43
C PRO A 37 25.79 -8.34 0.96
N SER A 38 25.21 -9.04 1.92
CA SER A 38 24.13 -9.99 1.69
C SER A 38 22.74 -9.36 1.68
N CYS A 39 22.59 -8.15 2.21
CA CYS A 39 21.37 -7.34 2.16
C CYS A 39 21.64 -6.00 1.46
N SER A 40 22.61 -5.98 0.53
CA SER A 40 22.93 -4.77 -0.21
C SER A 40 21.73 -4.29 -1.01
N VAL A 41 21.68 -2.99 -1.30
CA VAL A 41 20.61 -2.34 -2.07
C VAL A 41 20.20 -3.16 -3.29
N GLU A 42 21.14 -3.66 -4.08
CA GLU A 42 20.86 -4.42 -5.30
C GLU A 42 20.07 -5.71 -5.04
N LYS A 43 20.25 -6.33 -3.87
CA LYS A 43 19.63 -7.62 -3.50
C LYS A 43 18.27 -7.49 -2.85
N VAL A 44 17.88 -6.31 -2.37
CA VAL A 44 16.54 -6.10 -1.76
C VAL A 44 15.44 -6.43 -2.77
N GLU A 45 14.53 -7.34 -2.40
CA GLU A 45 13.36 -7.76 -3.21
C GLU A 45 12.06 -7.17 -2.67
N ALA A 46 11.86 -7.23 -1.35
CA ALA A 46 10.77 -6.55 -0.68
C ALA A 46 11.27 -5.89 0.60
N LEU A 47 10.69 -4.74 0.91
CA LEU A 47 10.92 -3.99 2.14
C LEU A 47 9.60 -3.40 2.55
N GLU A 48 9.20 -3.64 3.80
CA GLU A 48 8.02 -3.04 4.40
C GLU A 48 8.42 -2.39 5.73
N LEU A 49 7.87 -1.21 6.02
CA LEU A 49 8.17 -0.42 7.22
C LEU A 49 6.88 -0.17 8.00
N PHE A 50 6.91 -0.46 9.29
CA PHE A 50 5.77 -0.41 10.21
C PHE A 50 5.72 0.91 11.02
N PRO A 51 4.54 1.30 11.57
CA PRO A 51 4.33 2.54 12.32
C PRO A 51 5.32 2.76 13.48
N ASN A 52 5.75 1.67 14.11
CA ASN A 52 6.65 1.66 15.25
C ASN A 52 8.14 1.68 14.87
N GLY A 53 8.47 1.98 13.60
CA GLY A 53 9.83 1.92 13.08
C GLY A 53 10.36 0.49 12.88
N GLY A 54 9.50 -0.52 13.05
CA GLY A 54 9.83 -1.88 12.67
C GLY A 54 9.90 -2.07 11.16
N TYR A 55 10.52 -3.15 10.72
CA TYR A 55 10.63 -3.47 9.30
C TYR A 55 10.61 -4.98 9.04
N PHE A 56 10.24 -5.33 7.82
CA PHE A 56 10.47 -6.63 7.21
C PHE A 56 11.22 -6.43 5.90
N LEU A 57 12.31 -7.17 5.70
CA LEU A 57 13.16 -7.10 4.51
C LEU A 57 13.40 -8.51 3.98
N SER A 58 13.23 -8.70 2.67
CA SER A 58 13.64 -9.90 1.95
C SER A 58 14.64 -9.56 0.84
N CYS A 59 15.57 -10.47 0.59
CA CYS A 59 16.63 -10.34 -0.41
C CYS A 59 16.63 -11.51 -1.39
N SER A 60 17.13 -11.26 -2.60
CA SER A 60 17.13 -12.22 -3.72
C SER A 60 18.01 -13.46 -3.51
N ASN A 61 18.88 -13.43 -2.50
CA ASN A 61 19.67 -14.58 -2.07
C ASN A 61 18.97 -15.44 -1.00
N GLY A 62 17.68 -15.19 -0.74
CA GLY A 62 16.89 -15.87 0.29
C GLY A 62 17.17 -15.38 1.72
N LYS A 63 18.04 -14.38 1.90
CA LYS A 63 18.21 -13.75 3.21
C LYS A 63 17.06 -12.81 3.51
N TRP A 64 16.80 -12.65 4.80
CA TRP A 64 15.77 -11.77 5.31
C TRP A 64 16.24 -11.13 6.61
N ALA A 65 15.60 -10.03 6.97
CA ALA A 65 15.78 -9.38 8.26
C ALA A 65 14.45 -8.79 8.71
N SER A 66 14.20 -8.81 10.01
CA SER A 66 13.04 -8.13 10.57
C SER A 66 13.35 -7.59 11.95
N GLU A 67 12.70 -6.49 12.32
CA GLU A 67 12.82 -5.88 13.63
C GLU A 67 11.49 -5.21 13.98
N ASN A 68 11.06 -5.32 15.25
CA ASN A 68 9.86 -4.66 15.77
C ASN A 68 8.60 -4.85 14.91
N VAL A 69 8.45 -5.98 14.22
CA VAL A 69 7.25 -6.30 13.43
C VAL A 69 6.05 -6.47 14.36
N PRO A 70 4.85 -5.97 14.00
CA PRO A 70 3.63 -6.18 14.79
C PRO A 70 3.46 -7.66 15.18
N PRO A 71 3.14 -7.98 16.46
CA PRO A 71 3.20 -9.36 16.96
C PRO A 71 2.37 -10.38 16.16
N HIS A 72 1.20 -9.97 15.65
CA HIS A 72 0.32 -10.84 14.87
C HIS A 72 0.93 -11.18 13.49
N ILE A 73 1.55 -10.21 12.80
CA ILE A 73 2.30 -10.44 11.55
C ILE A 73 3.55 -11.28 11.86
N SER A 74 4.30 -10.93 12.91
CA SER A 74 5.51 -11.67 13.30
C SER A 74 5.23 -13.14 13.58
N LYS A 75 4.10 -13.45 14.23
CA LYS A 75 3.67 -14.84 14.47
C LYS A 75 3.44 -15.59 13.16
N ILE A 76 2.80 -14.96 12.17
CA ILE A 76 2.52 -15.59 10.87
C ILE A 76 3.82 -15.82 10.10
N ILE A 77 4.71 -14.81 10.06
CA ILE A 77 6.03 -14.93 9.42
C ILE A 77 6.82 -16.09 10.04
N ALA A 78 6.85 -16.19 11.36
CA ALA A 78 7.52 -17.29 12.06
C ALA A 78 6.90 -18.67 11.75
N GLN A 79 5.58 -18.75 11.64
CA GLN A 79 4.86 -20.00 11.31
C GLN A 79 5.09 -20.46 9.88
N LYS A 80 5.24 -19.53 8.93
CA LYS A 80 5.42 -19.85 7.51
C LYS A 80 6.87 -20.02 7.10
N GLY A 81 7.80 -19.56 7.92
CA GLY A 81 9.18 -19.40 7.52
C GLY A 81 9.36 -18.03 6.84
N PRO A 82 10.20 -17.15 7.39
CA PRO A 82 10.45 -15.83 6.81
C PRO A 82 11.04 -15.87 5.40
N GLU A 83 11.83 -16.90 5.06
CA GLU A 83 12.33 -17.17 3.71
C GLU A 83 11.22 -17.47 2.69
N ASN A 84 10.05 -17.89 3.18
CA ASN A 84 8.87 -18.12 2.34
C ASN A 84 8.01 -16.87 2.22
N CYS A 85 8.32 -15.77 2.91
CA CYS A 85 7.54 -14.53 2.84
C CYS A 85 8.12 -13.60 1.76
N ALA A 86 7.35 -13.38 0.70
CA ALA A 86 7.73 -12.51 -0.42
C ALA A 86 7.52 -11.02 -0.11
N GLY A 87 6.56 -10.69 0.76
CA GLY A 87 6.37 -9.32 1.25
C GLY A 87 5.12 -9.17 2.11
N VAL A 88 4.94 -7.97 2.65
CA VAL A 88 3.87 -7.62 3.59
C VAL A 88 3.29 -6.28 3.18
N GLU A 89 1.97 -6.14 3.26
CA GLU A 89 1.26 -4.88 3.15
C GLU A 89 0.25 -4.77 4.29
N PHE A 90 -0.05 -3.54 4.74
CA PHE A 90 -0.95 -3.32 5.87
C PHE A 90 -1.62 -1.94 5.81
N ASP A 91 -2.67 -1.76 6.61
CA ASP A 91 -3.26 -0.44 6.90
C ASP A 91 -2.73 0.06 8.25
N ALA A 92 -2.02 1.19 8.28
CA ALA A 92 -1.47 1.71 9.53
C ALA A 92 -2.55 2.19 10.52
N PHE A 93 -3.74 2.53 10.04
CA PHE A 93 -4.87 2.97 10.88
C PHE A 93 -5.78 1.81 11.28
N SER A 94 -5.64 0.64 10.63
CA SER A 94 -6.31 -0.60 11.00
C SER A 94 -5.28 -1.71 11.15
N PRO A 95 -4.64 -1.85 12.33
CA PRO A 95 -3.58 -2.84 12.55
C PRO A 95 -3.99 -4.31 12.35
N GLN A 96 -5.30 -4.59 12.23
CA GLN A 96 -5.82 -5.92 11.90
C GLN A 96 -5.91 -6.15 10.40
N THR A 97 -5.79 -5.11 9.58
CA THR A 97 -5.93 -5.14 8.13
C THR A 97 -4.55 -5.28 7.48
N TYR A 98 -4.24 -6.48 6.98
CA TYR A 98 -2.95 -6.78 6.36
C TYR A 98 -3.03 -7.90 5.33
N MET A 99 -2.03 -7.94 4.45
CA MET A 99 -1.75 -9.04 3.53
C MET A 99 -0.28 -9.44 3.64
N ILE A 100 -0.02 -10.75 3.69
CA ILE A 100 1.32 -11.32 3.67
C ILE A 100 1.38 -12.26 2.48
N ALA A 101 2.21 -11.91 1.50
CA ALA A 101 2.48 -12.80 0.38
C ALA A 101 3.55 -13.81 0.78
N THR A 102 3.25 -15.09 0.58
CA THR A 102 4.22 -16.18 0.73
C THR A 102 4.53 -16.82 -0.63
N THR A 103 5.50 -17.72 -0.68
CA THR A 103 5.81 -18.54 -1.88
C THR A 103 4.62 -19.35 -2.38
N GLU A 104 3.71 -19.72 -1.49
CA GLU A 104 2.56 -20.55 -1.80
C GLU A 104 1.28 -19.74 -1.93
N ARG A 105 1.12 -18.72 -1.10
CA ARG A 105 -0.20 -18.22 -0.74
C ARG A 105 -0.20 -16.77 -0.24
N VAL A 106 -1.29 -16.03 -0.42
CA VAL A 106 -1.50 -14.75 0.25
C VAL A 106 -2.35 -14.98 1.49
N ILE A 107 -1.82 -14.59 2.64
CA ILE A 107 -2.50 -14.65 3.93
C ILE A 107 -3.01 -13.26 4.22
N CYS A 108 -4.31 -13.10 4.44
CA CYS A 108 -4.89 -11.80 4.68
C CYS A 108 -5.83 -11.80 5.89
N ASN A 109 -5.99 -10.65 6.51
CA ASN A 109 -6.89 -10.41 7.62
C ASN A 109 -7.47 -9.00 7.51
N GLY A 110 -8.72 -8.80 7.94
CA GLY A 110 -9.36 -7.48 8.00
C GLY A 110 -9.45 -6.73 6.67
N ILE A 111 -9.38 -7.44 5.53
CA ILE A 111 -9.44 -6.87 4.19
C ILE A 111 -10.88 -6.44 3.84
N PRO A 112 -11.08 -5.31 3.13
CA PRO A 112 -12.40 -4.91 2.66
C PRO A 112 -13.13 -6.01 1.86
N GLN A 113 -14.42 -6.18 2.13
CA GLN A 113 -15.24 -7.24 1.52
C GLN A 113 -15.31 -7.10 -0.01
N ASP A 114 -15.38 -5.88 -0.52
CA ASP A 114 -15.39 -5.58 -1.96
C ASP A 114 -14.08 -5.98 -2.65
N MET A 115 -12.94 -5.86 -1.97
CA MET A 115 -11.65 -6.36 -2.44
C MET A 115 -11.66 -7.89 -2.55
N LEU A 116 -12.20 -8.59 -1.55
CA LEU A 116 -12.29 -10.05 -1.56
C LEU A 116 -13.17 -10.54 -2.70
N GLU A 117 -14.33 -9.91 -2.90
CA GLU A 117 -15.24 -10.23 -4.00
C GLU A 117 -14.58 -10.05 -5.37
N ALA A 118 -13.85 -8.95 -5.56
CA ALA A 118 -13.07 -8.73 -6.78
C ALA A 118 -11.96 -9.79 -6.97
N ALA A 119 -11.23 -10.14 -5.92
CA ALA A 119 -10.21 -11.18 -5.98
C ALA A 119 -10.81 -12.55 -6.33
N PHE A 120 -11.97 -12.89 -5.75
CA PHE A 120 -12.69 -14.13 -6.05
C PHE A 120 -13.14 -14.20 -7.51
N GLU A 121 -13.71 -13.12 -8.03
CA GLU A 121 -14.12 -13.02 -9.43
C GLU A 121 -12.94 -13.30 -10.38
N TYR A 122 -11.77 -12.74 -10.11
CA TYR A 122 -10.60 -12.89 -10.99
C TYR A 122 -9.98 -14.29 -11.00
N ASN A 123 -10.21 -15.12 -9.98
CA ASN A 123 -9.75 -16.51 -10.06
C ASN A 123 -10.38 -17.27 -11.20
N PHE A 124 -11.64 -16.98 -11.48
CA PHE A 124 -12.35 -17.60 -12.59
C PHE A 124 -11.86 -17.06 -13.94
N LEU A 125 -11.18 -15.91 -13.96
CA LEU A 125 -10.75 -15.20 -15.16
C LEU A 125 -9.23 -15.35 -15.45
N GLY A 126 -8.57 -16.33 -14.85
CA GLY A 126 -7.14 -16.60 -15.07
C GLY A 126 -6.21 -16.12 -13.95
N GLY A 127 -6.79 -15.70 -12.83
CA GLY A 127 -6.05 -15.33 -11.62
C GLY A 127 -5.70 -13.85 -11.55
N THR A 128 -5.31 -13.46 -10.35
CA THR A 128 -4.83 -12.13 -10.01
C THR A 128 -3.33 -12.02 -10.34
N ARG A 129 -2.91 -10.92 -10.97
CA ARG A 129 -1.51 -10.60 -11.25
C ARG A 129 -0.88 -9.77 -10.14
N MET A 130 -1.63 -8.86 -9.53
CA MET A 130 -1.14 -8.00 -8.46
C MET A 130 -2.29 -7.60 -7.57
N MET A 131 -1.99 -7.42 -6.28
CA MET A 131 -2.87 -6.68 -5.39
C MET A 131 -2.03 -5.68 -4.61
N ALA A 132 -2.65 -4.57 -4.22
CA ALA A 132 -2.06 -3.59 -3.35
C ALA A 132 -3.12 -3.12 -2.33
N LEU A 133 -2.71 -2.97 -1.09
CA LEU A 133 -3.49 -2.50 0.04
C LEU A 133 -2.86 -1.20 0.56
N GLY A 134 -3.69 -0.17 0.71
CA GLY A 134 -3.33 1.08 1.37
C GLY A 134 -4.23 1.34 2.57
N CYS A 135 -4.14 2.55 3.12
CA CYS A 135 -4.93 2.91 4.28
C CYS A 135 -6.36 3.34 3.97
N GLY A 136 -7.24 3.31 4.97
CA GLY A 136 -8.60 3.84 4.83
C GLY A 136 -9.47 3.01 3.87
N GLY A 137 -9.16 1.72 3.76
CA GLY A 137 -9.85 0.80 2.87
C GLY A 137 -9.47 0.94 1.39
N THR A 138 -8.38 1.64 1.06
CA THR A 138 -7.95 1.72 -0.34
C THR A 138 -7.28 0.43 -0.80
N TRP A 139 -7.61 -0.01 -2.02
CA TRP A 139 -7.01 -1.22 -2.60
C TRP A 139 -7.01 -1.18 -4.13
N ILE A 140 -6.12 -1.98 -4.72
CA ILE A 140 -6.05 -2.25 -6.17
C ILE A 140 -5.89 -3.75 -6.37
N ILE A 141 -6.60 -4.31 -7.36
CA ILE A 141 -6.40 -5.66 -7.86
C ILE A 141 -6.27 -5.60 -9.38
N GLN A 142 -5.13 -6.07 -9.89
CA GLN A 142 -4.90 -6.26 -11.32
C GLN A 142 -4.93 -7.76 -11.64
N PRO A 143 -5.83 -8.24 -12.50
CA PRO A 143 -5.83 -9.62 -12.97
C PRO A 143 -4.76 -9.88 -14.03
N HIS A 144 -4.52 -11.16 -14.35
CA HIS A 144 -3.76 -11.54 -15.54
C HIS A 144 -4.49 -11.16 -16.83
N VAL A 145 -5.82 -11.30 -16.84
CA VAL A 145 -6.69 -10.98 -17.97
C VAL A 145 -7.88 -10.18 -17.46
N GLY A 146 -8.20 -9.08 -18.13
CA GLY A 146 -9.33 -8.21 -17.80
C GLY A 146 -8.94 -6.86 -17.22
N PRO A 147 -9.93 -6.02 -16.87
CA PRO A 147 -9.70 -4.68 -16.36
C PRO A 147 -9.13 -4.73 -14.94
N ILE A 148 -8.40 -3.70 -14.53
CA ILE A 148 -8.01 -3.47 -13.14
C ILE A 148 -9.26 -3.07 -12.35
N ARG A 149 -9.44 -3.63 -11.15
CA ARG A 149 -10.44 -3.17 -10.17
C ARG A 149 -9.74 -2.51 -9.00
N PHE A 150 -10.38 -1.49 -8.45
CA PHE A 150 -9.78 -0.68 -7.40
C PHE A 150 -10.84 0.04 -6.59
N ASN A 151 -10.49 0.36 -5.35
CA ASN A 151 -11.17 1.32 -4.50
C ASN A 151 -10.11 2.33 -4.04
N VAL A 152 -10.02 3.47 -4.71
CA VAL A 152 -9.03 4.51 -4.39
C VAL A 152 -9.67 5.89 -4.45
N ARG A 153 -9.31 6.75 -3.50
CA ARG A 153 -9.87 8.11 -3.39
C ARG A 153 -9.16 9.10 -4.29
N SER A 154 -7.85 8.92 -4.46
CA SER A 154 -6.99 9.70 -5.35
C SER A 154 -7.55 9.78 -6.77
N ALA A 155 -7.89 10.99 -7.22
CA ALA A 155 -8.39 11.23 -8.58
C ALA A 155 -7.30 10.93 -9.63
N TRP A 156 -6.06 11.35 -9.35
CA TRP A 156 -4.91 11.02 -10.19
C TRP A 156 -4.72 9.51 -10.36
N LEU A 157 -4.79 8.75 -9.26
CA LEU A 157 -4.60 7.31 -9.32
C LEU A 157 -5.71 6.64 -10.12
N ARG A 158 -6.98 7.07 -9.94
CA ARG A 158 -8.10 6.59 -10.77
C ARG A 158 -7.88 6.82 -12.25
N GLU A 159 -7.39 8.00 -12.63
CA GLU A 159 -7.02 8.31 -14.02
C GLU A 159 -5.92 7.35 -14.52
N GLN A 160 -4.82 7.18 -13.76
CA GLN A 160 -3.75 6.27 -14.17
C GLN A 160 -4.21 4.81 -14.33
N LEU A 161 -5.12 4.34 -13.49
CA LEU A 161 -5.66 2.97 -13.53
C LEU A 161 -6.68 2.76 -14.67
N THR A 162 -7.29 3.82 -15.18
CA THR A 162 -8.32 3.74 -16.24
C THR A 162 -7.78 4.03 -17.64
N GLU A 163 -6.64 4.71 -17.76
CA GLU A 163 -5.98 5.03 -19.04
C GLU A 163 -5.42 3.80 -19.80
N GLY A 164 -5.54 2.59 -19.26
CA GLY A 164 -5.08 1.36 -19.94
C GLY A 164 -3.56 1.26 -20.06
N LYS A 165 -2.80 2.00 -19.24
CA LYS A 165 -1.34 1.90 -19.19
C LYS A 165 -0.92 0.52 -18.71
N HIS A 166 0.16 0.00 -19.27
CA HIS A 166 0.77 -1.26 -18.82
C HIS A 166 1.49 -1.04 -17.49
N ILE A 167 0.82 -1.39 -16.39
CA ILE A 167 1.34 -1.24 -15.04
C ILE A 167 2.06 -2.52 -14.62
N LYS A 168 3.26 -2.33 -14.07
CA LYS A 168 4.16 -3.37 -13.62
C LYS A 168 4.10 -3.60 -12.11
N SER A 169 3.97 -2.53 -11.32
CA SER A 169 3.78 -2.61 -9.87
C SER A 169 3.08 -1.34 -9.34
N PHE A 170 2.43 -1.49 -8.20
CA PHE A 170 1.84 -0.40 -7.43
C PHE A 170 2.34 -0.47 -6.00
N THR A 171 2.47 0.68 -5.36
CA THR A 171 2.62 0.79 -3.91
C THR A 171 1.63 1.84 -3.43
N LEU A 172 0.68 1.42 -2.60
CA LEU A 172 -0.24 2.33 -1.93
C LEU A 172 0.36 2.75 -0.60
N SER A 173 0.11 3.97 -0.17
CA SER A 173 0.58 4.39 1.14
C SER A 173 -0.28 3.75 2.24
N PRO A 174 0.33 3.10 3.23
CA PRO A 174 -0.38 2.61 4.41
C PRO A 174 -0.67 3.75 5.40
N TYR A 175 -0.30 5.00 5.09
CA TYR A 175 -0.44 6.17 5.96
C TYR A 175 -1.31 7.30 5.37
N ASN A 176 -1.54 7.31 4.06
CA ASN A 176 -2.31 8.36 3.41
C ASN A 176 -2.98 7.85 2.12
N ASP A 177 -4.31 7.87 2.07
CA ASP A 177 -5.13 7.32 0.98
C ASP A 177 -5.03 8.09 -0.35
N GLN A 178 -4.31 9.22 -0.37
CA GLN A 178 -3.99 9.97 -1.57
C GLN A 178 -2.62 9.59 -2.15
N LEU A 179 -1.71 9.06 -1.35
CA LEU A 179 -0.34 8.83 -1.78
C LEU A 179 -0.18 7.44 -2.41
N ALA A 180 0.48 7.38 -3.55
CA ALA A 180 0.76 6.13 -4.25
C ALA A 180 1.97 6.28 -5.19
N PHE A 181 2.56 5.14 -5.52
CA PHE A 181 3.65 4.99 -6.47
C PHE A 181 3.29 3.90 -7.48
N ILE A 182 3.55 4.12 -8.77
CA ILE A 182 3.26 3.20 -9.87
C ILE A 182 4.53 3.03 -10.69
N GLU A 183 4.95 1.79 -10.90
CA GLU A 183 5.95 1.43 -11.91
C GLU A 183 5.22 0.94 -13.17
N PHE A 184 5.53 1.51 -14.33
CA PHE A 184 5.02 1.05 -15.61
C PHE A 184 5.97 0.03 -16.27
N GLU A 185 5.47 -0.83 -17.15
CA GLU A 185 6.28 -1.87 -17.81
C GLU A 185 7.44 -1.31 -18.65
N GLY A 186 7.35 -0.04 -19.09
CA GLY A 186 8.45 0.67 -19.75
C GLY A 186 9.58 1.16 -18.83
N GLY A 187 9.54 0.85 -17.53
CA GLY A 187 10.53 1.29 -16.54
C GLY A 187 10.33 2.72 -16.02
N ASN A 188 9.33 3.43 -16.55
CA ASN A 188 8.91 4.74 -16.06
C ASN A 188 8.13 4.61 -14.75
N ALA A 189 8.11 5.69 -13.97
CA ALA A 189 7.29 5.77 -12.76
C ALA A 189 6.26 6.89 -12.87
N GLY A 190 5.14 6.71 -12.16
CA GLY A 190 4.16 7.75 -11.87
C GLY A 190 3.85 7.71 -10.39
N TYR A 191 3.77 8.87 -9.73
CA TYR A 191 3.57 8.88 -8.29
C TYR A 191 2.81 10.12 -7.83
N MET A 192 2.10 9.97 -6.71
CA MET A 192 1.62 11.06 -5.87
C MET A 192 2.29 10.91 -4.50
N VAL A 193 3.26 11.78 -4.25
CA VAL A 193 4.11 11.79 -3.05
C VAL A 193 4.30 13.24 -2.57
N PRO A 194 4.68 13.47 -1.29
CA PRO A 194 5.07 14.78 -0.79
C PRO A 194 6.08 15.48 -1.70
N GLU A 195 5.94 16.80 -1.85
CA GLU A 195 6.78 17.61 -2.74
C GLU A 195 8.27 17.52 -2.37
N SER A 196 8.57 17.41 -1.08
CA SER A 196 9.94 17.24 -0.55
C SER A 196 10.63 15.97 -1.06
N TRP A 197 9.89 14.94 -1.47
CA TRP A 197 10.48 13.65 -1.90
C TRP A 197 10.84 13.65 -3.38
N ARG A 198 10.15 14.47 -4.19
CA ARG A 198 10.23 14.41 -5.65
C ARG A 198 11.64 14.55 -6.21
N PRO A 199 12.49 15.50 -5.74
CA PRO A 199 13.84 15.63 -6.30
C PRO A 199 14.68 14.35 -6.15
N ALA A 200 14.55 13.67 -5.03
CA ALA A 200 15.25 12.43 -4.76
C ALA A 200 14.68 11.25 -5.57
N ILE A 201 13.35 11.17 -5.69
CA ILE A 201 12.71 10.16 -6.52
C ILE A 201 13.08 10.35 -8.00
N ASP A 202 13.05 11.58 -8.52
CA ASP A 202 13.42 11.89 -9.90
C ASP A 202 14.88 11.55 -10.21
N ASN A 203 15.78 11.75 -9.24
CA ASN A 203 17.19 11.36 -9.38
C ASN A 203 17.37 9.83 -9.50
N VAL A 204 16.53 9.06 -8.82
CA VAL A 204 16.53 7.59 -8.87
C VAL A 204 15.74 7.07 -10.09
N CYS A 205 14.69 7.78 -10.51
CA CYS A 205 13.73 7.40 -11.55
C CYS A 205 13.63 8.48 -12.67
N PRO A 206 14.70 8.69 -13.47
CA PRO A 206 14.79 9.87 -14.35
C PRO A 206 13.86 9.87 -15.57
N HIS A 207 13.17 8.76 -15.88
CA HIS A 207 12.24 8.69 -17.02
C HIS A 207 10.80 8.94 -16.56
N HIS A 208 10.45 10.21 -16.42
CA HIS A 208 9.09 10.65 -16.07
C HIS A 208 8.30 11.11 -17.29
N SER A 209 7.06 10.64 -17.41
CA SER A 209 6.04 11.41 -18.13
C SER A 209 5.62 12.58 -17.23
N LYS A 210 5.73 13.81 -17.76
CA LYS A 210 5.44 15.05 -17.03
C LYS A 210 3.95 15.14 -16.68
N ILE A 211 3.57 14.77 -15.46
CA ILE A 211 2.22 15.04 -14.90
C ILE A 211 2.22 16.30 -14.01
N SER A 212 3.34 17.04 -13.89
CA SER A 212 3.45 18.13 -12.90
C SER A 212 2.46 19.30 -13.10
N ALA A 213 1.96 19.54 -14.31
CA ALA A 213 1.04 20.65 -14.59
C ALA A 213 -0.40 20.39 -14.12
N PHE A 214 -0.88 19.15 -14.21
CA PHE A 214 -2.20 18.77 -13.69
C PHE A 214 -2.21 18.77 -12.16
N PHE A 215 -1.12 18.27 -11.56
CA PHE A 215 -0.96 18.17 -10.11
C PHE A 215 -0.96 19.49 -9.37
N LYS A 216 -0.29 20.51 -9.92
CA LYS A 216 -0.27 21.84 -9.30
C LYS A 216 -1.70 22.38 -9.13
N ARG A 217 -2.56 22.20 -10.14
CA ARG A 217 -3.95 22.65 -10.11
C ARG A 217 -4.85 21.87 -9.16
N GLN A 218 -4.65 20.56 -9.00
CA GLN A 218 -5.49 19.74 -8.10
C GLN A 218 -5.15 19.94 -6.62
N ILE A 219 -3.86 20.08 -6.27
CA ILE A 219 -3.47 20.34 -4.87
C ILE A 219 -3.93 21.74 -4.46
N GLU A 220 -3.76 22.74 -5.33
CA GLU A 220 -4.26 24.10 -5.11
C GLU A 220 -5.79 24.12 -4.91
N SER A 221 -6.54 23.32 -5.66
CA SER A 221 -7.99 23.27 -5.51
C SER A 221 -8.46 22.55 -4.23
N GLN A 222 -7.77 21.49 -3.80
CA GLN A 222 -8.10 20.77 -2.56
C GLN A 222 -7.72 21.57 -1.29
N GLN A 223 -6.57 22.24 -1.29
CA GLN A 223 -6.20 23.16 -0.20
C GLN A 223 -7.19 24.32 -0.09
N PHE A 224 -7.65 24.85 -1.23
CA PHE A 224 -8.68 25.88 -1.26
C PHE A 224 -10.02 25.37 -0.70
N GLN A 225 -10.42 24.13 -1.02
CA GLN A 225 -11.64 23.52 -0.50
C GLN A 225 -11.55 23.20 1.00
N GLN A 226 -10.41 22.74 1.51
CA GLN A 226 -10.19 22.55 2.94
C GLN A 226 -10.24 23.88 3.70
N PHE A 227 -9.59 24.92 3.19
CA PHE A 227 -9.65 26.26 3.78
C PHE A 227 -11.08 26.83 3.76
N ALA A 228 -11.81 26.66 2.66
CA ALA A 228 -13.21 27.08 2.57
C ALA A 228 -14.12 26.27 3.51
N GLY A 229 -13.86 24.97 3.69
CA GLY A 229 -14.58 24.11 4.63
C GLY A 229 -14.31 24.46 6.10
N GLU A 230 -13.07 24.79 6.46
CA GLU A 230 -12.72 25.28 7.80
C GLU A 230 -13.35 26.65 8.09
N GLN A 231 -13.37 27.56 7.12
CA GLN A 231 -14.09 28.84 7.22
C GLN A 231 -15.60 28.63 7.41
N ALA A 232 -16.21 27.70 6.67
CA ALA A 232 -17.62 27.37 6.78
C ALA A 232 -17.97 26.69 8.12
N ASN A 233 -17.09 25.82 8.63
CA ASN A 233 -17.28 25.16 9.93
C ASN A 233 -17.10 26.13 11.11
N ASN A 234 -16.19 27.11 10.99
CA ASN A 234 -16.05 28.19 11.97
C ASN A 234 -17.26 29.14 11.94
N ALA A 235 -17.86 29.36 10.77
CA ALA A 235 -19.11 30.10 10.66
C ALA A 235 -20.31 29.31 11.24
N ALA A 236 -20.37 27.99 11.01
CA ALA A 236 -21.42 27.12 11.53
C ALA A 236 -21.31 26.90 13.05
N SER A 237 -20.10 26.82 13.61
CA SER A 237 -19.90 26.70 15.07
C SER A 237 -20.36 27.95 15.84
N THR A 238 -20.42 29.10 15.17
CA THR A 238 -20.98 30.35 15.74
C THR A 238 -22.51 30.33 15.78
N ILE A 239 -23.17 29.48 14.98
CA ILE A 239 -24.63 29.41 14.87
C ILE A 239 -25.22 28.25 15.71
N THR A 240 -24.47 27.18 15.96
CA THR A 240 -24.99 25.95 16.59
C THR A 240 -24.79 25.88 18.12
N THR A 241 -24.76 27.02 18.82
CA THR A 241 -24.85 27.05 20.31
C THR A 241 -26.30 27.17 20.82
N SER A 242 -27.28 26.79 20.00
CA SER A 242 -28.66 26.64 20.42
C SER A 242 -29.26 25.39 19.77
N VAL A 243 -29.90 24.57 20.60
CA VAL A 243 -30.67 23.34 20.29
C VAL A 243 -29.87 22.04 20.47
N LEU A 244 -29.98 21.48 21.68
CA LEU A 244 -29.73 20.08 22.01
C LEU A 244 -31.04 19.52 22.61
N GLN A 245 -31.58 18.43 22.07
CA GLN A 245 -32.36 17.43 22.84
C GLN A 245 -32.74 16.17 22.05
N SER A 246 -32.40 15.00 22.63
CA SER A 246 -32.98 13.64 22.45
C SER A 246 -32.84 12.96 21.07
N ALA A 247 -32.79 11.64 20.86
CA ALA A 247 -33.22 10.48 21.65
C ALA A 247 -32.46 9.18 21.23
N SER A 248 -32.83 8.09 21.90
CA SER A 248 -32.30 6.72 22.06
C SER A 248 -32.26 5.73 20.87
N SER A 249 -31.48 4.65 21.08
CA SER A 249 -31.23 3.41 20.29
C SER A 249 -32.47 2.63 19.77
N PRO A 250 -32.33 1.66 18.83
CA PRO A 250 -31.92 0.29 19.17
C PRO A 250 -31.13 -0.56 18.11
N SER A 251 -30.42 -1.56 18.65
CA SER A 251 -30.04 -2.92 18.18
C SER A 251 -30.20 -3.34 16.71
N ALA A 252 -29.11 -3.87 16.13
CA ALA A 252 -29.15 -4.74 14.95
C ALA A 252 -28.33 -6.03 15.17
N THR A 253 -28.98 -7.16 14.89
CA THR A 253 -28.46 -8.52 14.95
C THR A 253 -27.52 -8.79 13.78
N ILE A 254 -26.33 -9.34 14.04
CA ILE A 254 -25.33 -9.71 13.03
C ILE A 254 -25.70 -11.10 12.48
N PRO A 255 -25.84 -11.30 11.16
CA PRO A 255 -26.01 -12.62 10.58
C PRO A 255 -24.66 -13.37 10.60
N HIS A 256 -24.68 -14.62 11.09
CA HIS A 256 -23.58 -15.56 10.94
C HIS A 256 -23.34 -15.87 9.45
N LEU A 257 -22.17 -15.49 8.94
CA LEU A 257 -21.70 -15.85 7.60
C LEU A 257 -20.94 -17.19 7.64
N LEU A 258 -21.26 -18.05 6.68
CA LEU A 258 -20.59 -19.34 6.45
C LEU A 258 -19.15 -19.12 5.95
N PRO A 259 -18.19 -20.00 6.29
CA PRO A 259 -16.82 -19.91 5.79
C PRO A 259 -16.78 -20.17 4.29
N LEU A 260 -16.45 -19.13 3.50
CA LEU A 260 -16.13 -19.26 2.08
C LEU A 260 -14.79 -20.01 1.95
N ARG A 261 -14.86 -21.28 1.54
CA ARG A 261 -13.69 -22.07 1.15
C ARG A 261 -13.48 -21.95 -0.36
N GLY A 262 -12.42 -21.27 -0.76
CA GLY A 262 -11.91 -21.25 -2.14
C GLY A 262 -10.45 -20.78 -2.13
N SER A 263 -9.61 -21.33 -3.01
CA SER A 263 -8.24 -20.86 -3.22
C SER A 263 -8.21 -19.85 -4.37
N ILE A 264 -7.46 -18.76 -4.21
CA ILE A 264 -7.39 -17.66 -5.19
C ILE A 264 -5.98 -17.50 -5.75
N HIS A 265 -5.72 -17.76 -7.01
CA HIS A 265 -4.38 -17.55 -7.55
C HIS A 265 -4.12 -16.05 -7.75
N ALA A 266 -3.11 -15.48 -7.09
CA ALA A 266 -2.71 -14.08 -7.10
C ALA A 266 -1.19 -13.93 -7.19
N GLN A 267 -0.68 -13.06 -8.04
CA GLN A 267 0.74 -12.70 -8.04
C GLN A 267 1.00 -11.54 -7.07
N PHE A 268 2.08 -11.65 -6.29
CA PHE A 268 2.53 -10.62 -5.35
C PHE A 268 4.05 -10.52 -5.45
N PHE A 269 4.59 -9.30 -5.62
CA PHE A 269 6.02 -9.10 -5.93
C PHE A 269 6.56 -10.02 -7.04
N GLY A 270 5.72 -10.37 -8.02
CA GLY A 270 6.09 -11.24 -9.16
C GLY A 270 6.05 -12.75 -8.90
N ARG A 271 5.45 -13.24 -7.80
CA ARG A 271 5.27 -14.69 -7.52
C ARG A 271 3.79 -15.07 -7.45
N CYS A 272 3.37 -16.16 -8.09
CA CYS A 272 1.99 -16.68 -8.03
C CYS A 272 1.72 -17.37 -6.68
N CYS A 273 0.58 -17.07 -6.05
CA CYS A 273 0.22 -17.47 -4.69
C CYS A 273 -1.29 -17.72 -4.56
N GLU A 274 -1.76 -18.68 -3.77
CA GLU A 274 -3.20 -18.86 -3.45
C GLU A 274 -3.70 -17.94 -2.29
N LEU A 275 -4.81 -17.18 -2.37
CA LEU A 275 -5.37 -16.43 -1.22
C LEU A 275 -6.09 -17.40 -0.28
N TYR A 276 -5.87 -17.25 1.03
CA TYR A 276 -6.67 -17.88 2.07
C TYR A 276 -7.14 -16.82 3.08
N LEU A 277 -8.43 -16.86 3.39
CA LEU A 277 -9.01 -16.10 4.48
C LEU A 277 -8.68 -16.78 5.81
N LEU A 278 -8.10 -16.04 6.74
CA LEU A 278 -8.03 -16.49 8.13
C LEU A 278 -9.45 -16.46 8.74
N PRO A 279 -9.82 -17.46 9.55
CA PRO A 279 -11.11 -17.50 10.22
C PRO A 279 -11.26 -16.40 11.28
#